data_AF-A0A6N9PNA6-F1
#
_entry.id   AF-A0A6N9PNA6-F1
#
_cell.length_a   1.000
_cell.length_b   1.000
_cell.length_c   1.000
_cell.angle_alpha   90.00
_cell.angle_beta   90.00
_cell.angle_gamma   90.00
#
_symmetry.space_group_name_H-M   'P 1'
#
loop_
_entity.id
_entity.type
_entity.pdbx_description
1 polymer ?
#
loop_
_entity_poly.entity_id
_entity_poly.type
_entity_poly.pdbx_seq_one_letter_code
_entity_poly.pdbx_strand_id
1 'polypeptide(L)'
;NALAAANRIIIPVQAEYLPAKGLEQLLSTVNKVKRQINPKLQIDGILLTMVDNRTNFAKEIAALLRETYGSKIKVFGTEIPHSVRAKEISAEGKSIFSHDPGGKVAEGYANLT
;
A
#
# COMPACT_ATOMS: atom_id res chain seq x y z
N ASN A 1 -5.32 -9.72 17.58
CA ASN A 1 -4.18 -8.89 17.15
C ASN A 1 -3.80 -9.32 15.74
N ALA A 2 -4.01 -8.49 14.71
CA ALA A 2 -3.98 -8.93 13.30
C ALA A 2 -2.61 -9.45 12.84
N LEU A 3 -1.52 -8.76 13.22
CA LEU A 3 -0.15 -9.17 12.88
C LEU A 3 0.27 -10.50 13.54
N ALA A 4 -0.32 -10.85 14.68
CA ALA A 4 -0.04 -12.12 15.36
C ALA A 4 -0.72 -13.32 14.67
N ALA A 5 -1.85 -13.09 14.00
CA ALA A 5 -2.62 -14.13 13.33
C ALA A 5 -2.28 -14.26 11.84
N ALA A 6 -1.82 -13.18 11.19
CA ALA A 6 -1.54 -13.17 9.77
C ALA A 6 -0.30 -14.01 9.41
N ASN A 7 -0.34 -14.72 8.29
CA ASN A 7 0.85 -15.35 7.72
C ASN A 7 1.69 -14.35 6.91
N ARG A 8 1.00 -13.46 6.18
CA ARG A 8 1.60 -12.52 5.24
C ARG A 8 0.90 -11.16 5.36
N ILE A 9 1.64 -10.08 5.14
CA ILE A 9 1.09 -8.71 5.19
C ILE A 9 1.50 -7.90 3.96
N ILE A 10 0.59 -7.04 3.52
CA ILE A 10 0.85 -5.97 2.57
C ILE A 10 0.88 -4.65 3.34
N ILE A 11 1.82 -3.77 3.01
CA ILE A 11 1.97 -2.47 3.64
C ILE A 11 1.48 -1.38 2.67
N PRO A 12 0.25 -0.86 2.82
CA PRO A 12 -0.21 0.25 2.02
C PRO A 12 0.50 1.55 2.44
N VAL A 13 1.02 2.30 1.48
CA VAL A 13 1.70 3.60 1.70
C VAL A 13 1.11 4.63 0.74
N GLN A 14 0.81 5.82 1.26
CA GLN A 14 0.41 6.95 0.44
C GLN A 14 1.65 7.71 -0.06
N ALA A 15 1.63 8.13 -1.33
CA ALA A 15 2.73 8.86 -1.96
C ALA A 15 2.74 10.36 -1.59
N GLU A 16 2.79 10.68 -0.29
CA GLU A 16 2.86 12.06 0.23
C GLU A 16 4.24 12.36 0.85
N TYR A 17 4.52 13.57 1.35
CA TYR A 17 5.87 13.99 1.81
C TYR A 17 6.38 13.30 3.09
N LEU A 18 5.48 12.75 3.92
CA LEU A 18 5.82 12.18 5.23
C LEU A 18 5.94 10.63 5.37
N PRO A 19 6.11 9.79 4.33
CA PRO A 19 5.90 8.35 4.48
C PRO A 19 7.15 7.63 4.97
N ALA A 20 8.37 8.16 4.76
CA ALA A 20 9.60 7.43 5.05
C ALA A 20 9.78 7.15 6.55
N LYS A 21 9.67 8.19 7.40
CA LYS A 21 9.80 8.03 8.86
C LYS A 21 8.70 7.16 9.46
N GLY A 22 7.46 7.34 8.98
CA GLY A 22 6.32 6.51 9.40
C GLY A 22 6.46 5.05 8.97
N LEU A 23 6.94 4.82 7.75
CA LEU A 23 7.21 3.50 7.21
C LEU A 23 8.34 2.80 7.97
N GLU A 24 9.43 3.48 8.29
CA GLU A 24 10.50 2.91 9.13
C GLU A 24 9.99 2.48 10.52
N GLN A 25 9.16 3.31 11.16
CA GLN A 25 8.55 2.96 12.45
C GLN A 25 7.61 1.76 12.33
N LEU A 26 6.81 1.70 11.27
CA LEU A 26 5.94 0.56 10.98
C LEU A 26 6.75 -0.71 10.76
N LEU A 27 7.81 -0.66 9.94
CA LEU A 27 8.69 -1.79 9.68
C LEU A 27 9.39 -2.26 10.95
N SER A 28 9.85 -1.35 11.80
CA SER A 28 10.41 -1.68 13.12
C SER A 28 9.39 -2.41 13.99
N THR A 29 8.13 -1.96 14.00
CA THR A 29 7.04 -2.58 14.76
C THR A 29 6.71 -3.98 14.24
N VAL A 30 6.57 -4.14 12.91
CA VAL A 30 6.35 -5.44 12.27
C VAL A 30 7.49 -6.40 12.60
N ASN A 31 8.75 -5.93 12.55
CA ASN A 31 9.91 -6.73 12.88
C ASN A 31 9.92 -7.17 14.35
N LYS A 32 9.49 -6.32 15.29
CA LYS A 32 9.32 -6.69 16.71
C LYS A 32 8.27 -7.79 16.86
N VAL A 33 7.10 -7.62 16.26
CA VAL A 33 6.02 -8.63 16.31
C VAL A 33 6.49 -9.95 15.70
N LYS A 34 7.18 -9.90 14.56
CA LYS A 34 7.76 -11.09 13.92
C LYS A 34 8.71 -11.81 14.87
N ARG A 35 9.62 -11.10 15.55
CA ARG A 35 10.60 -11.71 16.45
C ARG A 35 9.99 -12.27 17.74
N GLN A 36 9.00 -11.60 18.30
CA GLN A 36 8.50 -11.91 19.65
C GLN A 36 7.20 -12.71 19.68
N ILE A 37 6.35 -12.58 18.66
CA ILE A 37 4.97 -13.07 18.70
C ILE A 37 4.67 -14.02 17.53
N ASN A 38 5.05 -13.65 16.30
CA ASN A 38 4.74 -14.43 15.10
C ASN A 38 5.95 -14.58 14.17
N PRO A 39 6.87 -15.53 14.45
CA PRO A 39 8.08 -15.77 13.65
C PRO A 39 7.81 -16.14 12.18
N LYS A 40 6.62 -16.66 11.88
CA LYS A 40 6.20 -17.05 10.54
C LYS A 40 5.71 -15.87 9.69
N LEU A 41 5.56 -14.67 10.26
CA LEU A 41 5.08 -13.49 9.57
C LEU A 41 6.02 -13.07 8.43
N GLN A 42 5.46 -12.91 7.23
CA GLN A 42 6.16 -12.45 6.04
C GLN A 42 5.58 -11.12 5.54
N ILE A 43 6.44 -10.27 4.98
CA ILE A 43 6.03 -9.04 4.32
C ILE A 43 6.00 -9.32 2.82
N ASP A 44 4.83 -9.20 2.20
CA ASP A 44 4.64 -9.45 0.76
C ASP A 44 5.10 -8.27 -0.08
N GLY A 45 4.94 -7.06 0.46
CA GLY A 45 5.47 -5.88 -0.14
C GLY A 45 4.76 -4.61 0.28
N ILE A 46 5.26 -3.51 -0.26
CA ILE A 46 4.73 -2.17 -0.11
C ILE A 46 3.85 -1.86 -1.32
N LEU A 47 2.59 -1.54 -1.08
CA LEU A 47 1.63 -1.11 -2.10
C LEU A 47 1.49 0.40 -2.04
N LEU A 48 1.81 1.09 -3.14
CA LEU A 48 1.56 2.52 -3.26
C LEU A 48 0.07 2.77 -3.52
N THR A 49 -0.51 3.67 -2.73
CA THR A 49 -1.96 3.93 -2.72
C THR A 49 -2.26 5.41 -2.86
N MET A 50 -3.44 5.72 -3.39
CA MET A 50 -3.93 7.07 -3.64
C MET A 50 -2.96 7.93 -4.46
N VAL A 51 -2.25 7.32 -5.40
CA VAL A 51 -1.23 8.01 -6.21
C VAL A 51 -1.89 8.93 -7.23
N ASP A 52 -1.59 10.23 -7.19
CA ASP A 52 -1.99 11.17 -8.22
C ASP A 52 -0.89 11.33 -9.28
N ASN A 53 -0.91 10.44 -10.28
CA ASN A 53 0.03 10.41 -11.40
C ASN A 53 -0.02 11.65 -12.32
N ARG A 54 -0.88 12.64 -12.03
CA ARG A 54 -0.86 13.93 -12.73
C ARG A 54 0.16 14.89 -12.11
N THR A 55 0.55 14.66 -10.86
CA THR A 55 1.50 15.51 -10.14
C THR A 55 2.92 14.95 -10.26
N ASN A 56 3.90 15.81 -10.54
CA ASN A 56 5.31 15.42 -10.50
C ASN A 56 5.71 14.98 -9.09
N PHE A 57 5.15 15.64 -8.07
CA PHE A 57 5.40 15.31 -6.67
C PHE A 57 5.09 13.85 -6.33
N ALA A 58 3.90 13.35 -6.68
CA ALA A 58 3.56 11.95 -6.40
C ALA A 58 4.48 10.95 -7.14
N LYS A 59 4.88 11.28 -8.37
CA LYS A 59 5.84 10.47 -9.15
C LYS A 59 7.22 10.42 -8.51
N GLU A 60 7.72 11.56 -8.07
CA GLU A 60 9.01 11.68 -7.40
C GLU A 60 9.02 10.89 -6.08
N ILE A 61 7.96 11.01 -5.27
CA ILE A 61 7.83 10.24 -4.03
C ILE A 61 7.73 8.74 -4.32
N ALA A 62 6.94 8.33 -5.31
CA ALA A 62 6.82 6.93 -5.70
C ALA A 62 8.15 6.34 -6.17
N ALA A 63 8.93 7.11 -6.94
CA ALA A 63 10.28 6.73 -7.37
C ALA A 63 11.24 6.61 -6.18
N LEU A 64 11.26 7.61 -5.28
CA LEU A 64 12.09 7.61 -4.08
C LEU A 64 11.79 6.42 -3.17
N LEU A 65 10.52 6.07 -2.97
CA LEU A 65 10.13 4.91 -2.17
C LEU A 65 10.62 3.60 -2.82
N ARG A 66 10.53 3.49 -4.14
CA ARG A 66 11.05 2.33 -4.87
C ARG A 66 12.57 2.23 -4.76
N GLU A 67 13.29 3.34 -4.90
CA GLU A 67 14.75 3.38 -4.76
C GLU A 67 15.19 3.03 -3.34
N THR A 68 14.56 3.62 -2.34
CA THR A 68 14.95 3.48 -0.93
C THR A 68 14.65 2.09 -0.38
N TYR A 69 13.49 1.51 -0.72
CA TYR A 69 13.00 0.27 -0.13
C TYR A 69 13.03 -0.93 -1.07
N GLY A 70 13.04 -0.74 -2.39
CA GLY A 70 12.93 -1.83 -3.37
C GLY A 70 14.03 -2.89 -3.27
N SER A 71 15.19 -2.54 -2.73
CA SER A 71 16.29 -3.47 -2.46
C SER A 71 16.10 -4.31 -1.19
N LYS A 72 15.25 -3.86 -0.25
CA LYS A 72 15.03 -4.50 1.06
C LYS A 72 13.69 -5.21 1.15
N ILE A 73 12.66 -4.62 0.54
CA ILE A 73 11.26 -5.05 0.59
C ILE A 73 10.68 -4.86 -0.81
N LYS A 74 9.97 -5.87 -1.30
CA LYS A 74 9.25 -5.77 -2.57
C LYS A 74 8.34 -4.54 -2.57
N VAL A 75 8.45 -3.68 -3.57
CA VAL A 75 7.46 -2.63 -3.84
C VAL A 75 6.66 -3.10 -5.04
N PHE A 76 5.33 -3.13 -4.94
CA PHE A 76 4.48 -3.58 -6.04
C PHE A 76 4.63 -2.64 -7.25
N GLY A 77 4.63 -3.22 -8.46
CA GLY A 77 4.64 -2.45 -9.70
C GLY A 77 3.30 -1.72 -9.89
N THR A 78 2.21 -2.41 -9.56
CA THR A 78 0.85 -1.85 -9.54
C THR A 78 0.71 -0.81 -8.43
N GLU A 79 0.11 0.32 -8.77
CA GLU A 79 -0.26 1.39 -7.84
C GLU A 79 -1.78 1.53 -7.81
N ILE A 80 -2.33 1.89 -6.64
CA ILE A 80 -3.75 2.26 -6.56
C ILE A 80 -3.84 3.77 -6.78
N PRO A 81 -4.45 4.24 -7.88
CA PRO A 81 -4.52 5.67 -8.19
C PRO A 81 -5.48 6.41 -7.26
N HIS A 82 -5.29 7.73 -7.15
CA HIS A 82 -6.29 8.59 -6.52
C HIS A 82 -7.60 8.58 -7.33
N SER A 83 -8.73 8.49 -6.63
CA SER A 83 -10.06 8.56 -7.23
C SER A 83 -11.06 9.17 -6.26
N VAL A 84 -11.85 10.12 -6.75
CA VAL A 84 -12.99 10.70 -6.00
C VAL A 84 -14.08 9.66 -5.79
N ARG A 85 -14.40 8.86 -6.82
CA ARG A 85 -15.39 7.77 -6.76
C ARG A 85 -15.05 6.74 -5.70
N ALA A 86 -13.76 6.42 -5.53
CA ALA A 86 -13.31 5.51 -4.49
C ALA A 86 -13.49 6.08 -3.07
N LYS A 87 -13.42 7.41 -2.91
CA LYS A 87 -13.73 8.07 -1.62
C LYS A 87 -15.23 8.07 -1.33
N GLU A 88 -16.05 8.34 -2.33
CA GLU A 88 -17.52 8.34 -2.21
C GLU A 88 -18.05 6.97 -1.79
N ILE A 89 -17.56 5.89 -2.44
CA ILE A 89 -18.06 4.54 -2.16
C ILE A 89 -17.63 3.98 -0.80
N SER A 90 -16.50 4.45 -0.26
CA SER A 90 -16.04 4.07 1.09
C SER A 90 -17.07 4.45 2.16
N ALA A 91 -17.81 5.55 1.96
CA ALA A 91 -18.89 5.97 2.84
C ALA A 91 -20.16 5.09 2.70
N GLU A 92 -20.38 4.48 1.54
CA GLU A 92 -21.54 3.63 1.25
C GLU A 92 -21.32 2.14 1.58
N GLY A 93 -20.08 1.72 1.83
CA GLY A 93 -19.76 0.33 2.17
C GLY A 93 -19.88 -0.67 1.01
N LYS A 94 -19.85 -0.21 -0.24
CA LYS A 94 -19.87 -1.08 -1.42
C LYS A 94 -18.47 -1.30 -1.99
N SER A 95 -18.28 -2.42 -2.68
CA SER A 95 -17.04 -2.73 -3.37
C SER A 95 -16.80 -1.80 -4.56
N ILE A 96 -15.55 -1.37 -4.76
CA ILE A 96 -15.17 -0.59 -5.94
C ILE A 96 -15.42 -1.35 -7.24
N PHE A 97 -15.30 -2.68 -7.23
CA PHE A 97 -15.59 -3.53 -8.39
C PHE A 97 -17.06 -3.49 -8.80
N SER A 98 -17.97 -3.26 -7.85
CA SER A 98 -19.41 -3.16 -8.14
C SER A 98 -19.81 -1.75 -8.54
N HIS A 99 -19.15 -0.74 -7.99
CA HIS A 99 -19.50 0.66 -8.20
C HIS A 99 -18.86 1.26 -9.46
N ASP A 100 -17.59 0.96 -9.71
CA ASP A 100 -16.85 1.45 -10.86
C ASP A 100 -15.97 0.33 -11.44
N PRO A 101 -16.56 -0.73 -12.02
CA PRO A 101 -15.85 -1.93 -12.50
C PRO A 101 -14.75 -1.63 -13.52
N GLY A 102 -14.95 -0.63 -14.38
CA GLY A 102 -13.96 -0.16 -15.36
C GLY A 102 -13.13 1.04 -14.87
N GLY A 103 -13.22 1.36 -13.58
CA GLY A 103 -12.49 2.47 -12.99
C GLY A 103 -11.03 2.10 -12.74
N LYS A 104 -10.14 3.10 -12.83
CA LYS A 104 -8.69 2.91 -12.62
C LYS A 104 -8.32 2.29 -11.27
N VAL A 105 -9.15 2.50 -10.24
CA VAL A 105 -8.95 1.88 -8.91
C VAL A 105 -9.34 0.40 -8.92
N ALA A 106 -10.45 0.03 -9.57
CA ALA A 106 -10.84 -1.37 -9.72
C ALA A 106 -9.79 -2.14 -10.53
N GLU A 107 -9.32 -1.55 -11.64
CA GLU A 107 -8.20 -2.11 -12.43
C GLU A 107 -6.92 -2.25 -11.60
N GLY A 108 -6.57 -1.23 -10.81
CA GLY A 108 -5.41 -1.27 -9.91
C GLY A 108 -5.49 -2.41 -8.89
N TYR A 109 -6.65 -2.65 -8.29
CA TYR A 109 -6.82 -3.79 -7.38
C TYR A 109 -6.84 -5.14 -8.11
N ALA A 110 -7.42 -5.22 -9.30
CA ALA A 110 -7.41 -6.44 -10.12
C ALA A 110 -5.97 -6.85 -10.48
N ASN A 111 -5.13 -5.87 -10.83
CA ASN A 111 -3.72 -6.08 -11.19
C ASN A 111 -2.79 -6.37 -9.98
N LEU A 112 -3.33 -6.43 -8.76
CA LEU A 112 -2.59 -6.84 -7.56
C LEU A 112 -2.73 -8.33 -7.27
N THR A 113 -3.76 -8.98 -7.83
CA THR A 113 -4.09 -10.41 -7.65
C THR A 113 -3.25 -11.26 -8.59
#